data_AF-A0A524GPE1-F1
#
_entry.id   AF-A0A524GPE1-F1
#
_cell.length_a   1.000
_cell.length_b   1.000
_cell.length_c   1.000
_cell.angle_alpha   90.00
_cell.angle_beta   90.00
_cell.angle_gamma   90.00
#
_symmetry.space_group_name_H-M   'P 1'
#
loop_
_entity.id
_entity.type
_entity.pdbx_description
1 polymer ?
#
loop_
_entity_poly.entity_id
_entity_poly.type
_entity_poly.pdbx_seq_one_letter_code
_entity_poly.pdbx_strand_id
1 'polypeptide(L)'
;MALIDKHRDQRGGLIAILEGVQANYGYLPESALRLVAERTGRSLVDIYGVATFYKAFSLEPKGRHLCSVCVGTACHVRNAPTVVEEFQRKLGIQPGATTEDREYSFETVNCLGACALGPIVVVDGHYFPQVNARQVDEIIEKTQAGLDFVEVTTDKRVFPVEVFCARCNRSLMDPDHLIEGYPSVRVTISHGRKHGWLRLSSLYGSYTIESEHGIPADTIAHFFCPTCHAELAGATDCSACAAPMVPLIVRGGGMVQICSRRGCTSHLLDVSGLGS
;
A
#
# COMPACT_ATOMS: atom_id res chain seq x y z
N MET A 1 9.03 -0.98 -20.17
CA MET A 1 10.24 -0.63 -20.93
C MET A 1 10.96 0.60 -20.39
N ALA A 2 10.26 1.70 -20.04
CA ALA A 2 10.89 2.90 -19.47
C ALA A 2 11.67 2.69 -18.15
N LEU A 3 11.38 1.62 -17.40
CA LEU A 3 11.94 1.38 -16.07
C LEU A 3 13.40 0.88 -16.09
N ILE A 4 13.80 0.13 -17.13
CA ILE A 4 15.16 -0.41 -17.26
C ILE A 4 16.15 0.71 -17.64
N ASP A 5 15.76 1.57 -18.58
CA ASP A 5 16.61 2.67 -19.05
C ASP A 5 16.78 3.76 -17.98
N LYS A 6 15.80 3.94 -17.10
CA LYS A 6 15.83 4.95 -16.03
C LYS A 6 16.83 4.63 -14.91
N HIS A 7 17.11 3.36 -14.65
CA HIS A 7 17.92 2.92 -13.50
C HIS A 7 19.24 2.22 -13.88
N ARG A 8 19.56 2.15 -15.17
CA ARG A 8 20.73 1.42 -15.70
C ARG A 8 22.07 1.85 -15.08
N ASP A 9 22.28 3.15 -14.87
CA ASP A 9 23.56 3.73 -14.45
C ASP A 9 23.64 4.05 -12.93
N GLN A 10 22.63 3.66 -12.15
CA GLN A 10 22.58 3.93 -10.71
C GLN A 10 23.19 2.78 -9.90
N ARG A 11 23.98 3.11 -8.86
CA ARG A 11 24.36 2.14 -7.83
C ARG A 11 23.07 1.63 -7.16
N GLY A 12 22.83 0.31 -7.22
CA GLY A 12 21.59 -0.31 -6.75
C GLY A 12 20.47 -0.44 -7.80
N GLY A 13 20.68 0.02 -9.03
CA GLY A 13 19.65 0.00 -10.08
C GLY A 13 19.13 -1.39 -10.46
N LEU A 14 19.94 -2.44 -10.28
CA LEU A 14 19.49 -3.82 -10.54
C LEU A 14 18.35 -4.24 -9.61
N ILE A 15 18.39 -3.87 -8.32
CA ILE A 15 17.33 -4.22 -7.36
C ILE A 15 16.02 -3.53 -7.79
N ALA A 16 16.05 -2.23 -8.09
CA ALA A 16 14.87 -1.49 -8.55
C ALA A 16 14.30 -2.04 -9.88
N ILE A 17 15.16 -2.49 -10.79
CA ILE A 17 14.72 -3.16 -12.03
C ILE A 17 14.01 -4.48 -11.71
N LEU A 18 14.58 -5.31 -10.85
CA LEU A 18 13.99 -6.58 -10.44
C LEU A 18 12.67 -6.38 -9.68
N GLU A 19 12.59 -5.39 -8.79
CA GLU A 19 11.34 -4.99 -8.14
C GLU A 19 10.26 -4.61 -9.16
N GLY A 20 10.62 -3.81 -10.16
CA GLY A 20 9.69 -3.43 -11.23
C GLY A 20 9.27 -4.62 -12.13
N VAL A 21 10.16 -5.58 -12.38
CA VAL A 21 9.79 -6.82 -13.09
C VAL A 21 8.82 -7.63 -12.24
N GLN A 22 9.15 -7.88 -10.98
CA GLN A 22 8.29 -8.64 -10.08
C GLN A 22 6.94 -7.97 -9.84
N ALA A 23 6.87 -6.63 -9.73
CA ALA A 23 5.61 -5.92 -9.61
C ALA A 23 4.69 -6.12 -10.82
N ASN A 24 5.25 -6.29 -12.02
CA ASN A 24 4.47 -6.51 -13.24
C ASN A 24 4.07 -7.97 -13.45
N TYR A 25 4.93 -8.93 -13.07
CA TYR A 25 4.72 -10.35 -13.36
C TYR A 25 4.32 -11.19 -12.14
N GLY A 26 4.41 -10.64 -10.91
CA GLY A 26 4.24 -11.35 -9.65
C GLY A 26 5.45 -12.22 -9.24
N TYR A 27 6.42 -12.38 -10.13
CA TYR A 27 7.68 -13.12 -9.92
C TYR A 27 8.71 -12.65 -10.95
N LEU A 28 9.90 -13.27 -10.97
CA LEU A 28 10.98 -12.99 -11.90
C LEU A 28 11.10 -14.10 -12.96
N PRO A 29 10.36 -14.01 -14.09
CA PRO A 29 10.47 -14.99 -15.16
C PRO A 29 11.86 -14.95 -15.80
N GLU A 30 12.38 -16.14 -16.14
CA GLU A 30 13.69 -16.28 -16.80
C GLU A 30 13.80 -15.42 -18.07
N SER A 31 12.74 -15.35 -18.87
CA SER A 31 12.71 -14.51 -20.08
C SER A 31 12.90 -13.03 -19.77
N ALA A 32 12.33 -12.52 -18.67
CA ALA A 32 12.55 -11.14 -18.23
C ALA A 32 13.96 -10.94 -17.67
N LEU A 33 14.50 -11.90 -16.91
CA LEU A 33 15.87 -11.83 -16.39
C LEU A 33 16.91 -11.81 -17.52
N ARG A 34 16.71 -12.61 -18.58
CA ARG A 34 17.54 -12.58 -19.79
C ARG A 34 17.51 -11.21 -20.46
N LEU A 35 16.33 -10.60 -20.58
CA LEU A 35 16.20 -9.25 -21.13
C LEU A 35 16.90 -8.20 -20.26
N VAL A 36 16.81 -8.32 -18.93
CA VAL A 36 17.53 -7.45 -18.00
C VAL A 36 19.04 -7.62 -18.16
N ALA A 37 19.54 -8.84 -18.31
CA ALA A 37 20.96 -9.13 -18.58
C ALA A 37 21.45 -8.43 -19.84
N GLU A 38 20.73 -8.62 -20.96
CA GLU A 38 21.06 -8.00 -22.26
C GLU A 38 21.09 -6.47 -22.19
N ARG A 39 20.11 -5.86 -21.50
CA ARG A 39 20.00 -4.40 -21.43
C ARG A 39 20.99 -3.75 -20.47
N THR A 40 21.25 -4.40 -19.34
CA THR A 40 22.18 -3.88 -18.33
C THR A 40 23.64 -4.23 -18.61
N GLY A 41 23.91 -5.16 -19.54
CA GLY A 41 25.25 -5.68 -19.82
C GLY A 41 25.81 -6.57 -18.69
N ARG A 42 24.97 -6.99 -17.75
CA ARG A 42 25.35 -7.86 -16.63
C ARG A 42 25.20 -9.33 -17.01
N SER A 43 25.99 -10.20 -16.37
CA SER A 43 25.81 -11.64 -16.56
C SER A 43 24.50 -12.11 -15.95
N LEU A 44 23.87 -13.10 -16.56
CA LEU A 44 22.64 -13.71 -16.02
C LEU A 44 22.91 -14.35 -14.65
N VAL A 45 24.13 -14.86 -14.43
CA VAL A 45 24.57 -15.45 -13.16
C VAL A 45 24.55 -14.41 -12.04
N ASP A 46 25.06 -13.20 -12.28
CA ASP A 46 25.05 -12.14 -11.27
C ASP A 46 23.62 -11.72 -10.90
N ILE A 47 22.73 -11.69 -11.90
CA ILE A 47 21.33 -11.35 -11.70
C ILE A 47 20.62 -12.42 -10.87
N TYR A 48 20.83 -13.71 -11.18
CA TYR A 48 20.32 -14.80 -10.35
C TYR A 48 20.92 -14.77 -8.94
N GLY A 49 22.20 -14.41 -8.81
CA GLY A 49 22.85 -14.23 -7.51
C GLY A 49 22.12 -13.19 -6.66
N VAL A 50 21.75 -12.04 -7.23
CA VAL A 50 20.97 -11.02 -6.54
C VAL A 50 19.54 -11.49 -6.25
N ALA A 51 18.87 -12.07 -7.25
CA ALA A 51 17.48 -12.55 -7.11
C ALA A 51 17.33 -13.64 -6.04
N THR A 52 18.32 -14.51 -5.89
CA THR A 52 18.32 -15.57 -4.87
C THR A 52 18.80 -15.10 -3.50
N PHE A 53 19.65 -14.06 -3.46
CA PHE A 53 20.14 -13.49 -2.21
C PHE A 53 19.05 -12.74 -1.43
N TYR A 54 18.21 -11.96 -2.10
CA TYR A 54 17.12 -11.23 -1.46
C TYR A 54 15.84 -12.06 -1.42
N LYS A 55 15.39 -12.44 -0.21
CA LYS A 55 14.12 -13.16 0.01
C LYS A 55 12.87 -12.45 -0.53
N ALA A 56 12.95 -11.14 -0.75
CA ALA A 56 11.86 -10.36 -1.33
C ALA A 56 11.57 -10.73 -2.80
N PHE A 57 12.53 -11.34 -3.50
CA PHE A 57 12.36 -11.77 -4.87
C PHE A 57 11.93 -13.24 -4.95
N SER A 58 11.07 -13.53 -5.92
CA SER A 58 10.63 -14.89 -6.23
C SER A 58 10.95 -15.24 -7.67
N LEU A 59 11.60 -16.37 -7.88
CA LEU A 59 11.87 -16.95 -9.21
C LEU A 59 10.74 -17.87 -9.69
N GLU A 60 9.80 -18.20 -8.80
CA GLU A 60 8.68 -19.08 -9.08
C GLU A 60 7.38 -18.28 -9.11
N PRO A 61 6.41 -18.65 -9.96
CA PRO A 61 5.11 -18.00 -9.97
C PRO A 61 4.45 -18.04 -8.59
N LYS A 62 4.13 -16.86 -8.06
CA LYS A 62 3.32 -16.71 -6.85
C LYS A 62 1.84 -16.75 -7.20
N GLY A 63 1.03 -17.17 -6.23
CA GLY A 63 -0.42 -17.08 -6.32
C GLY A 63 -0.90 -15.64 -6.30
N ARG A 64 -2.19 -15.43 -6.59
CA ARG A 64 -2.81 -14.09 -6.57
C ARG A 64 -2.65 -13.40 -5.21
N HIS A 65 -2.72 -14.17 -4.13
CA HIS A 65 -2.62 -13.71 -2.76
C HIS A 65 -1.38 -14.28 -2.06
N LEU A 66 -0.56 -13.44 -1.43
CA LEU A 66 0.60 -13.85 -0.65
C LEU A 66 0.30 -13.74 0.85
N CYS A 67 0.19 -14.89 1.51
CA CYS A 67 0.00 -15.01 2.95
C CYS A 67 1.34 -15.27 3.65
N SER A 68 1.76 -14.36 4.54
CA SER A 68 3.01 -14.43 5.29
C SER A 68 2.76 -14.43 6.80
N VAL A 69 3.20 -15.46 7.51
CA VAL A 69 3.06 -15.54 8.98
C VAL A 69 4.39 -15.29 9.67
N CYS A 70 4.41 -14.35 10.62
CA CYS A 70 5.60 -14.08 11.44
C CYS A 70 5.82 -15.19 12.47
N VAL A 71 6.96 -15.87 12.37
CA VAL A 71 7.40 -16.92 13.30
C VAL A 71 8.61 -16.51 14.13
N GLY A 72 8.89 -15.20 14.22
CA GLY A 72 9.94 -14.66 15.07
C GLY A 72 9.71 -14.92 16.53
N THR A 73 10.76 -14.83 17.35
CA THR A 73 10.75 -15.21 18.77
C THR A 73 9.53 -14.69 19.53
N ALA A 74 9.20 -13.40 19.39
CA ALA A 74 8.06 -12.78 20.05
C ALA A 74 6.70 -13.34 19.58
N CYS A 75 6.56 -13.66 18.29
CA CYS A 75 5.33 -14.28 17.75
C CYS A 75 5.27 -15.77 18.10
N HIS A 76 6.41 -16.45 18.09
CA HIS A 76 6.55 -17.85 18.47
C HIS A 76 6.07 -18.09 19.91
N VAL A 77 6.55 -17.31 20.88
CA VAL A 77 6.10 -17.42 22.29
C VAL A 77 4.62 -17.05 22.49
N ARG A 78 4.04 -16.29 21.55
CA ARG A 78 2.60 -15.97 21.51
C ARG A 78 1.80 -16.97 20.67
N ASN A 79 2.34 -18.16 20.45
CA ASN A 79 1.68 -19.28 19.81
C ASN A 79 1.43 -19.15 18.29
N ALA A 80 2.26 -18.36 17.58
CA ALA A 80 2.23 -18.29 16.11
C ALA A 80 2.31 -19.65 15.38
N PRO A 81 2.99 -20.71 15.90
CA PRO A 81 2.97 -22.02 15.24
C PRO A 81 1.56 -22.58 14.98
N THR A 82 0.62 -22.36 15.90
CA THR A 82 -0.77 -22.82 15.71
C THR A 82 -1.51 -22.04 14.62
N VAL A 83 -1.13 -20.77 14.40
CA VAL A 83 -1.62 -19.98 13.26
C VAL A 83 -1.08 -20.55 11.95
N VAL A 84 0.20 -20.92 11.91
CA VAL A 84 0.82 -21.55 10.74
C VAL A 84 0.13 -22.87 10.39
N GLU A 85 -0.07 -23.74 11.38
CA GLU A 85 -0.75 -25.04 11.21
C GLU A 85 -2.16 -24.86 10.65
N GLU A 86 -2.90 -23.86 11.14
CA GLU A 86 -4.25 -23.60 10.67
C GLU A 86 -4.26 -23.08 9.22
N PHE A 87 -3.33 -22.21 8.84
CA PHE A 87 -3.18 -21.80 7.43
C PHE A 87 -2.84 -23.00 6.52
N GLN A 88 -1.95 -23.90 6.96
CA GLN A 88 -1.63 -25.12 6.20
C GLN A 88 -2.87 -25.99 6.02
N ARG A 89 -3.67 -26.15 7.08
CA ARG A 89 -4.89 -26.95 7.06
C ARG A 89 -5.94 -26.36 6.12
N LYS A 90 -6.07 -25.03 6.09
CA LYS A 90 -7.07 -24.32 5.29
C LYS A 90 -6.72 -24.20 3.82
N LEU A 91 -5.45 -23.89 3.54
CA LEU A 91 -4.97 -23.72 2.16
C LEU A 91 -4.52 -25.05 1.53
N GLY A 92 -4.32 -26.10 2.34
CA GLY A 92 -3.87 -27.41 1.86
C GLY A 92 -2.41 -27.45 1.38
N ILE A 93 -1.62 -26.42 1.71
CA ILE A 93 -0.23 -26.25 1.25
C ILE A 93 0.74 -26.02 2.42
N GLN A 94 2.02 -26.29 2.19
CA GLN A 94 3.10 -26.06 3.15
C GLN A 94 3.67 -24.64 3.02
N PRO A 95 4.32 -24.08 4.07
CA PRO A 95 5.08 -22.85 3.94
C PRO A 95 6.12 -22.95 2.81
N GLY A 96 6.15 -21.94 1.94
CA GLY A 96 6.95 -21.88 0.73
C GLY A 96 6.26 -22.37 -0.53
N ALA A 97 5.04 -22.93 -0.44
CA ALA A 97 4.31 -23.43 -1.59
C ALA A 97 3.19 -22.48 -2.06
N THR A 98 2.66 -22.79 -3.24
CA THR A 98 1.52 -22.10 -3.87
C THR A 98 0.44 -23.15 -4.18
N THR A 99 -0.83 -22.80 -4.02
CA THR A 99 -1.97 -23.67 -4.34
C THR A 99 -2.03 -24.00 -5.83
N GLU A 100 -2.62 -25.14 -6.20
CA GLU A 100 -2.70 -25.60 -7.60
C GLU A 100 -3.48 -24.64 -8.50
N ASP A 101 -4.52 -23.99 -7.95
CA ASP A 101 -5.33 -22.97 -8.61
C ASP A 101 -4.61 -21.61 -8.75
N ARG A 102 -3.43 -21.47 -8.14
CA ARG A 102 -2.64 -20.23 -8.07
C ARG A 102 -3.39 -19.06 -7.42
N GLU A 103 -4.34 -19.32 -6.55
CA GLU A 103 -4.99 -18.26 -5.79
C GLU A 103 -4.14 -17.85 -4.58
N TYR A 104 -3.43 -18.77 -3.91
CA TYR A 104 -2.67 -18.49 -2.69
C TYR A 104 -1.22 -18.98 -2.73
N SER A 105 -0.28 -18.13 -2.33
CA SER A 105 1.06 -18.51 -1.87
C SER A 105 1.13 -18.35 -0.36
N PHE A 106 1.68 -19.35 0.34
CA PHE A 106 1.83 -19.33 1.79
C PHE A 106 3.30 -19.39 2.18
N GLU A 107 3.75 -18.49 3.06
CA GLU A 107 5.11 -18.49 3.57
C GLU A 107 5.19 -18.07 5.04
N THR A 108 6.32 -18.38 5.66
CA THR A 108 6.66 -17.93 7.00
C THR A 108 7.87 -17.00 6.96
N VAL A 109 7.84 -15.98 7.81
CA VAL A 109 8.90 -14.98 7.90
C VAL A 109 9.48 -14.93 9.30
N ASN A 110 10.79 -14.74 9.38
CA ASN A 110 11.49 -14.76 10.66
C ASN A 110 11.15 -13.57 11.56
N CYS A 111 10.94 -12.38 11.02
CA CYS A 111 10.55 -11.21 11.81
C CYS A 111 9.97 -10.13 10.91
N LEU A 112 8.90 -9.49 11.37
CA LEU A 112 8.28 -8.33 10.71
C LEU A 112 8.54 -7.01 11.48
N GLY A 113 9.38 -7.02 12.51
CA GLY A 113 9.75 -5.82 13.27
C GLY A 113 8.67 -5.26 14.20
N ALA A 114 7.43 -5.78 14.16
CA ALA A 114 6.30 -5.28 14.93
C ALA A 114 5.96 -6.16 16.15
N CYS A 115 6.96 -6.54 16.95
CA CYS A 115 6.80 -7.50 18.06
C CYS A 115 5.67 -7.16 19.07
N ALA A 116 5.35 -5.88 19.27
CA ALA A 116 4.23 -5.45 20.12
C ALA A 116 2.88 -6.03 19.65
N LEU A 117 2.70 -6.20 18.33
CA LEU A 117 1.47 -6.62 17.68
C LEU A 117 1.40 -8.13 17.40
N GLY A 118 2.41 -8.91 17.80
CA GLY A 118 2.47 -10.36 17.58
C GLY A 118 1.33 -11.15 18.24
N PRO A 119 0.91 -12.31 17.68
CA PRO A 119 1.30 -12.87 16.39
C PRO A 119 0.80 -12.04 15.20
N ILE A 120 1.63 -11.88 14.17
CA ILE A 120 1.30 -11.08 12.99
C ILE A 120 1.20 -11.98 11.77
N VAL A 121 0.15 -11.74 10.99
CA VAL A 121 -0.01 -12.27 9.63
C VAL A 121 -0.07 -11.10 8.67
N VAL A 122 0.57 -11.21 7.51
CA VAL A 122 0.48 -10.24 6.43
C VAL A 122 -0.10 -10.94 5.21
N VAL A 123 -1.15 -10.39 4.62
CA VAL A 123 -1.72 -10.88 3.36
C VAL A 123 -1.77 -9.74 2.36
N ASP A 124 -1.10 -9.88 1.22
CA ASP A 124 -1.01 -8.83 0.19
C ASP A 124 -0.62 -7.45 0.72
N GLY A 125 0.32 -7.43 1.67
CA GLY A 125 0.79 -6.20 2.32
C GLY A 125 -0.11 -5.70 3.48
N HIS A 126 -1.28 -6.30 3.70
CA HIS A 126 -2.17 -5.96 4.81
C HIS A 126 -1.77 -6.67 6.09
N TYR A 127 -1.54 -5.90 7.15
CA TYR A 127 -1.15 -6.43 8.47
C TYR A 127 -2.37 -6.81 9.31
N PHE A 128 -2.36 -8.04 9.80
CA PHE A 128 -3.31 -8.58 10.78
C PHE A 128 -2.59 -8.78 12.11
N PRO A 129 -2.85 -7.94 13.12
CA PRO A 129 -2.22 -8.05 14.44
C PRO A 129 -2.97 -9.03 15.36
N GLN A 130 -2.26 -9.54 16.36
CA GLN A 130 -2.80 -10.40 17.44
C GLN A 130 -3.60 -11.61 16.93
N VAL A 131 -3.17 -12.19 15.80
CA VAL A 131 -3.89 -13.28 15.15
C VAL A 131 -3.79 -14.55 15.98
N ASN A 132 -4.93 -15.21 16.16
CA ASN A 132 -5.00 -16.58 16.66
C ASN A 132 -5.62 -17.51 15.60
N ALA A 133 -5.52 -18.83 15.81
CA ALA A 133 -5.99 -19.84 14.84
C ALA A 133 -7.46 -19.66 14.42
N ARG A 134 -8.34 -19.18 15.30
CA ARG A 134 -9.78 -19.00 14.96
C ARG A 134 -10.02 -17.88 13.95
N GLN A 135 -9.08 -16.94 13.82
CA GLN A 135 -9.19 -15.81 12.91
C GLN A 135 -8.64 -16.13 11.51
N VAL A 136 -8.00 -17.29 11.32
CA VAL A 136 -7.41 -17.67 10.02
C VAL A 136 -8.48 -17.80 8.94
N ASP A 137 -9.61 -18.42 9.26
CA ASP A 137 -10.76 -18.52 8.35
C ASP A 137 -11.25 -17.16 7.90
N GLU A 138 -11.47 -16.26 8.85
CA GLU A 138 -11.92 -14.90 8.59
C GLU A 138 -10.92 -14.14 7.70
N ILE A 139 -9.61 -14.33 7.91
CA ILE A 139 -8.57 -13.70 7.08
C ILE A 139 -8.63 -14.23 5.64
N ILE A 140 -8.79 -15.55 5.45
CA ILE A 140 -8.87 -16.15 4.12
C ILE A 140 -10.14 -15.70 3.41
N GLU A 141 -11.31 -15.73 4.08
CA GLU A 141 -12.57 -15.25 3.52
C GLU A 141 -12.50 -13.78 3.11
N LYS A 142 -11.92 -12.92 3.97
CA LYS A 142 -11.66 -11.51 3.65
C LYS A 142 -10.72 -11.35 2.46
N THR A 143 -9.77 -12.25 2.30
CA THR A 143 -8.84 -12.23 1.17
C THR A 143 -9.55 -12.59 -0.14
N GLN A 144 -10.38 -13.64 -0.13
CA GLN A 144 -11.18 -14.05 -1.30
C GLN A 144 -12.22 -13.00 -1.71
N ALA A 145 -12.85 -12.34 -0.75
CA ALA A 145 -13.79 -11.25 -1.00
C ALA A 145 -13.11 -9.98 -1.56
N GLY A 146 -11.78 -9.93 -1.49
CA GLY A 146 -10.95 -8.79 -1.84
C GLY A 146 -10.68 -7.92 -0.61
N LEU A 147 -9.40 -7.81 -0.23
CA LEU A 147 -8.96 -6.92 0.84
C LEU A 147 -9.15 -5.43 0.50
N ASP A 148 -9.42 -5.14 -0.78
CA ASP A 148 -9.72 -3.81 -1.31
C ASP A 148 -11.22 -3.45 -1.25
N PHE A 149 -12.12 -4.36 -0.82
CA PHE A 149 -13.54 -4.06 -0.62
C PHE A 149 -13.83 -3.60 0.81
N VAL A 150 -14.34 -2.38 0.92
CA VAL A 150 -14.46 -1.63 2.18
C VAL A 150 -15.92 -1.64 2.67
N GLU A 151 -16.22 -2.41 3.72
CA GLU A 151 -17.45 -2.22 4.51
C GLU A 151 -17.18 -1.27 5.68
N VAL A 152 -17.73 -0.06 5.56
CA VAL A 152 -17.46 1.10 6.43
C VAL A 152 -17.84 0.90 7.89
N THR A 153 -18.75 -0.02 8.21
CA THR A 153 -19.38 -0.10 9.55
C THR A 153 -18.79 -1.14 10.49
N THR A 154 -17.97 -2.08 10.02
CA THR A 154 -17.47 -3.22 10.82
C THR A 154 -15.95 -3.39 10.79
N ASP A 155 -15.22 -2.61 9.99
CA ASP A 155 -13.77 -2.77 9.82
C ASP A 155 -12.95 -1.86 10.75
N LYS A 156 -12.13 -2.46 11.63
CA LYS A 156 -11.19 -1.77 12.51
C LYS A 156 -9.97 -1.16 11.79
N ARG A 157 -9.85 -1.34 10.47
CA ARG A 157 -8.78 -0.80 9.60
C ARG A 157 -9.13 0.57 9.00
N VAL A 158 -10.42 0.92 8.96
CA VAL A 158 -10.92 2.23 8.55
C VAL A 158 -11.17 3.04 9.81
N PHE A 159 -10.34 4.04 10.05
CA PHE A 159 -10.50 4.93 11.19
C PHE A 159 -10.61 6.38 10.69
N PRO A 160 -11.39 7.21 11.40
CA PRO A 160 -11.44 8.64 11.09
C PRO A 160 -10.09 9.26 11.37
N VAL A 161 -9.51 9.90 10.36
CA VAL A 161 -8.35 10.76 10.50
C VAL A 161 -8.80 12.20 10.68
N GLU A 162 -8.30 12.84 11.72
CA GLU A 162 -8.38 14.28 11.84
C GLU A 162 -7.16 14.90 11.15
N VAL A 163 -7.41 15.71 10.12
CA VAL A 163 -6.34 16.25 9.28
C VAL A 163 -6.24 17.77 9.31
N PHE A 164 -5.01 18.24 9.16
CA PHE A 164 -4.61 19.64 9.23
C PHE A 164 -3.83 20.02 7.98
N CYS A 165 -3.89 21.30 7.64
CA CYS A 165 -3.17 21.87 6.52
C CYS A 165 -1.65 21.75 6.74
N ALA A 166 -0.92 21.16 5.78
CA ALA A 166 0.54 21.04 5.82
C ALA A 166 1.30 22.39 5.75
N ARG A 167 0.60 23.51 5.50
CA ARG A 167 1.18 24.86 5.39
C ARG A 167 0.94 25.73 6.61
N CYS A 168 -0.27 25.72 7.16
CA CYS A 168 -0.65 26.60 8.28
C CYS A 168 -1.10 25.86 9.55
N ASN A 169 -1.11 24.53 9.49
CA ASN A 169 -1.50 23.63 10.60
C ASN A 169 -2.91 23.89 11.18
N ARG A 170 -3.78 24.58 10.44
CA ARG A 170 -5.20 24.71 10.80
C ARG A 170 -5.98 23.47 10.33
N SER A 171 -7.02 23.12 11.08
CA SER A 171 -7.91 22.01 10.75
C SER A 171 -8.48 22.17 9.34
N LEU A 172 -8.51 21.07 8.59
CA LEU A 172 -9.22 20.95 7.33
C LEU A 172 -10.55 20.22 7.50
N MET A 173 -10.90 19.82 8.73
CA MET A 173 -12.15 19.13 9.03
C MET A 173 -13.35 20.08 8.90
N ASP A 174 -14.44 19.59 8.32
CA ASP A 174 -15.73 20.25 8.14
C ASP A 174 -16.79 19.48 8.97
N PRO A 175 -17.00 19.85 10.25
CA PRO A 175 -17.91 19.14 11.14
C PRO A 175 -19.39 19.31 10.77
N ASP A 176 -19.71 20.32 9.96
CA ASP A 176 -21.08 20.61 9.53
C ASP A 176 -21.52 19.76 8.34
N HIS A 177 -20.59 19.04 7.70
CA HIS A 177 -20.86 18.20 6.54
C HIS A 177 -20.27 16.80 6.72
N LEU A 178 -21.16 15.81 6.84
CA LEU A 178 -20.77 14.42 7.07
C LEU A 178 -20.66 13.66 5.75
N ILE A 179 -19.57 12.92 5.58
CA ILE A 179 -19.43 11.88 4.55
C ILE A 179 -19.29 10.55 5.31
N GLU A 180 -20.10 9.57 4.93
CA GLU A 180 -20.06 8.23 5.55
C GLU A 180 -20.29 8.25 7.07
N GLY A 181 -20.98 9.27 7.59
CA GLY A 181 -21.27 9.43 9.03
C GLY A 181 -20.18 10.15 9.83
N TYR A 182 -19.10 10.63 9.19
CA TYR A 182 -17.99 11.32 9.85
C TYR A 182 -17.77 12.73 9.27
N PRO A 183 -17.24 13.68 10.07
CA PRO A 183 -16.84 15.01 9.58
C PRO A 183 -15.95 14.92 8.34
N SER A 184 -16.34 15.56 7.25
CA SER A 184 -15.56 15.52 6.01
C SER A 184 -14.28 16.36 6.10
N VAL A 185 -13.35 16.14 5.17
CA VAL A 185 -12.18 17.00 4.98
C VAL A 185 -12.47 17.97 3.84
N ARG A 186 -12.45 19.27 4.11
CA ARG A 186 -12.73 20.31 3.12
C ARG A 186 -11.45 20.98 2.63
N VAL A 187 -11.31 21.01 1.32
CA VAL A 187 -10.22 21.69 0.60
C VAL A 187 -10.80 22.54 -0.54
N THR A 188 -10.01 23.49 -1.02
CA THR A 188 -10.30 24.18 -2.28
C THR A 188 -9.53 23.49 -3.39
N ILE A 189 -10.13 23.32 -4.56
CA ILE A 189 -9.46 22.73 -5.72
C ILE A 189 -9.49 23.68 -6.92
N SER A 190 -8.51 23.52 -7.80
CA SER A 190 -8.55 24.10 -9.14
C SER A 190 -8.20 23.08 -10.20
N HIS A 191 -8.95 23.10 -11.31
CA HIS A 191 -8.64 22.34 -12.51
C HIS A 191 -9.01 23.17 -13.75
N GLY A 192 -8.06 23.32 -14.69
CA GLY A 192 -8.25 24.22 -15.83
C GLY A 192 -8.53 25.66 -15.40
N ARG A 193 -9.72 26.19 -15.73
CA ARG A 193 -10.17 27.55 -15.32
C ARG A 193 -11.23 27.54 -14.21
N LYS A 194 -11.51 26.38 -13.60
CA LYS A 194 -12.53 26.24 -12.56
C LYS A 194 -11.87 26.14 -11.20
N HIS A 195 -12.45 26.86 -10.23
CA HIS A 195 -12.10 26.83 -8.83
C HIS A 195 -13.35 26.52 -8.03
N GLY A 196 -13.25 25.69 -6.99
CA GLY A 196 -14.38 25.34 -6.15
C GLY A 196 -13.97 24.52 -4.95
N TRP A 197 -14.93 24.16 -4.11
CA TRP A 197 -14.67 23.28 -2.96
C TRP A 197 -14.70 21.80 -3.36
N LEU A 198 -13.90 21.02 -2.62
CA LEU A 198 -13.92 19.56 -2.61
C LEU A 198 -13.97 19.09 -1.16
N ARG A 199 -14.85 18.14 -0.89
CA ARG A 199 -14.94 17.41 0.36
C ARG A 199 -14.52 15.97 0.13
N LEU A 200 -13.71 15.46 1.04
CA LEU A 200 -13.23 14.08 1.05
C LEU A 200 -13.76 13.41 2.32
N SER A 201 -13.98 12.11 2.27
CA SER A 201 -14.17 11.34 3.48
C SER A 201 -12.96 11.49 4.41
N SER A 202 -13.19 11.61 5.71
CA SER A 202 -12.13 11.55 6.71
C SER A 202 -11.73 10.13 7.07
N LEU A 203 -12.39 9.12 6.50
CA LEU A 203 -12.06 7.73 6.76
C LEU A 203 -10.85 7.32 5.92
N TYR A 204 -9.76 6.95 6.58
CA TYR A 204 -8.60 6.42 5.87
C TYR A 204 -9.00 5.13 5.15
N GLY A 205 -8.69 5.02 3.85
CA GLY A 205 -9.17 3.94 2.99
C GLY A 205 -10.41 4.28 2.16
N SER A 206 -11.13 5.37 2.48
CA SER A 206 -12.30 5.81 1.70
C SER A 206 -11.90 6.73 0.53
N TYR A 207 -12.63 6.58 -0.57
CA TYR A 207 -12.48 7.38 -1.80
C TYR A 207 -13.72 8.24 -2.08
N THR A 208 -14.63 8.30 -1.12
CA THR A 208 -15.86 9.07 -1.25
C THR A 208 -15.52 10.55 -1.25
N ILE A 209 -15.92 11.24 -2.32
CA ILE A 209 -15.72 12.66 -2.50
C ILE A 209 -17.00 13.35 -2.93
N GLU A 210 -17.13 14.61 -2.55
CA GLU A 210 -18.15 15.52 -3.04
C GLU A 210 -17.50 16.81 -3.50
N SER A 211 -17.89 17.31 -4.67
CA SER A 211 -17.25 18.49 -5.27
C SER A 211 -18.28 19.46 -5.79
N GLU A 212 -18.01 20.76 -5.67
CA GLU A 212 -18.86 21.83 -6.22
C GLU A 212 -19.07 21.70 -7.74
N HIS A 213 -18.02 21.23 -8.42
CA HIS A 213 -18.01 21.02 -9.86
C HIS A 213 -17.50 19.62 -10.15
N GLY A 214 -18.13 18.94 -11.12
CA GLY A 214 -17.64 17.65 -11.59
C GLY A 214 -16.21 17.74 -12.11
N ILE A 215 -15.31 16.98 -11.48
CA ILE A 215 -13.93 16.83 -11.93
C ILE A 215 -13.89 15.67 -12.93
N PRO A 216 -13.48 15.89 -14.19
CA PRO A 216 -13.37 14.82 -15.17
C PRO A 216 -12.40 13.73 -14.67
N ALA A 217 -12.65 12.47 -15.04
CA ALA A 217 -11.73 11.38 -14.76
C ALA A 217 -10.32 11.69 -15.30
N ASP A 218 -9.30 11.18 -14.61
CA ASP A 218 -7.87 11.35 -14.93
C ASP A 218 -7.32 12.78 -14.86
N THR A 219 -8.14 13.75 -14.46
CA THR A 219 -7.70 15.14 -14.27
C THR A 219 -6.84 15.26 -13.02
N ILE A 220 -5.68 15.90 -13.13
CA ILE A 220 -4.87 16.33 -11.99
C ILE A 220 -5.46 17.63 -11.45
N ALA A 221 -5.97 17.59 -10.23
CA ALA A 221 -6.50 18.75 -9.53
C ALA A 221 -5.43 19.33 -8.60
N HIS A 222 -5.34 20.66 -8.54
CA HIS A 222 -4.49 21.35 -7.56
C HIS A 222 -5.30 21.60 -6.30
N PHE A 223 -4.72 21.30 -5.14
CA PHE A 223 -5.38 21.38 -3.85
C PHE A 223 -4.86 22.57 -3.06
N PHE A 224 -5.75 23.31 -2.40
CA PHE A 224 -5.45 24.50 -1.64
C PHE A 224 -6.13 24.43 -0.27
N CYS A 225 -5.45 24.97 0.73
CA CYS A 225 -6.06 25.15 2.05
C CYS A 225 -7.17 26.21 1.97
N PRO A 226 -8.39 25.95 2.46
CA PRO A 226 -9.47 26.94 2.45
C PRO A 226 -9.19 28.13 3.36
N THR A 227 -8.25 27.99 4.31
CA THR A 227 -7.99 28.98 5.35
C THR A 227 -6.79 29.88 5.06
N CYS A 228 -5.69 29.32 4.56
CA CYS A 228 -4.50 30.12 4.22
C CYS A 228 -4.28 30.26 2.71
N HIS A 229 -5.11 29.61 1.88
CA HIS A 229 -5.05 29.62 0.41
C HIS A 229 -3.74 29.11 -0.21
N ALA A 230 -2.81 28.62 0.61
CA ALA A 230 -1.58 28.01 0.13
C ALA A 230 -1.87 26.68 -0.57
N GLU A 231 -1.12 26.42 -1.64
CA GLU A 231 -1.18 25.15 -2.36
C GLU A 231 -0.62 24.01 -1.49
N LEU A 232 -1.36 22.91 -1.46
CA LEU A 232 -1.04 21.66 -0.80
C LEU A 232 -0.36 20.71 -1.78
N ALA A 233 0.65 21.20 -2.50
CA ALA A 233 1.49 20.36 -3.36
C ALA A 233 2.58 19.67 -2.53
N GLY A 234 2.66 18.35 -2.63
CA GLY A 234 3.72 17.52 -2.02
C GLY A 234 4.97 17.43 -2.89
N ALA A 235 6.04 16.89 -2.30
CA ALA A 235 7.34 16.71 -2.96
C ALA A 235 7.48 15.34 -3.66
N THR A 236 6.49 14.45 -3.49
CA THR A 236 6.49 13.08 -3.99
C THR A 236 5.42 12.89 -5.05
N ASP A 237 5.71 12.03 -6.03
CA ASP A 237 4.76 11.61 -7.05
C ASP A 237 4.10 10.28 -6.67
N CYS A 238 2.84 10.11 -7.08
CA CYS A 238 2.08 8.89 -6.89
C CYS A 238 2.77 7.71 -7.61
N SER A 239 3.06 6.62 -6.89
CA SER A 239 3.68 5.43 -7.45
C SER A 239 2.84 4.73 -8.52
N ALA A 240 1.51 4.89 -8.46
CA ALA A 240 0.57 4.28 -9.40
C ALA A 240 0.37 5.07 -10.70
N CYS A 241 0.31 6.40 -10.63
CA CYS A 241 -0.06 7.24 -11.80
C CYS A 241 0.83 8.46 -12.06
N ALA A 242 1.92 8.60 -11.30
CA ALA A 242 2.89 9.68 -11.37
C ALA A 242 2.34 11.11 -11.18
N ALA A 243 1.10 11.26 -10.69
CA ALA A 243 0.56 12.57 -10.36
C ALA A 243 1.11 13.06 -9.00
N PRO A 244 1.21 14.37 -8.78
CA PRO A 244 1.69 14.92 -7.51
C PRO A 244 0.84 14.44 -6.32
N MET A 245 1.49 14.11 -5.21
CA MET A 245 0.80 13.78 -3.96
C MET A 245 0.45 15.04 -3.18
N VAL A 246 -0.68 15.03 -2.47
CA VAL A 246 -1.20 16.14 -1.67
C VAL A 246 -1.03 15.80 -0.18
N PRO A 247 -0.14 16.47 0.56
CA PRO A 247 0.14 16.17 1.95
C PRO A 247 -0.84 16.85 2.90
N LEU A 248 -1.35 16.08 3.86
CA LEU A 248 -2.22 16.49 4.95
C LEU A 248 -1.64 15.97 6.27
N ILE A 249 -1.50 16.83 7.28
CA ILE A 249 -0.96 16.44 8.59
C ILE A 249 -2.04 15.70 9.38
N VAL A 250 -1.71 14.58 10.02
CA VAL A 250 -2.66 13.85 10.87
C VAL A 250 -2.52 14.28 12.34
N ARG A 251 -3.65 14.36 13.06
CA ARG A 251 -3.64 14.60 14.52
C ARG A 251 -2.85 13.51 15.22
N GLY A 252 -1.92 13.91 16.09
CA GLY A 252 -1.06 12.97 16.82
C GLY A 252 0.24 12.60 16.10
N GLY A 253 0.48 13.15 14.91
CA GLY A 253 1.72 12.99 14.15
C GLY A 253 1.54 12.15 12.89
N GLY A 254 2.47 12.32 11.94
CA GLY A 254 2.41 11.68 10.63
C GLY A 254 1.68 12.53 9.57
N MET A 255 1.66 11.99 8.35
CA MET A 255 1.13 12.66 7.18
C MET A 255 0.34 11.67 6.32
N VAL A 256 -0.88 12.03 5.95
CA VAL A 256 -1.59 11.37 4.85
C VAL A 256 -1.23 12.09 3.58
N GLN A 257 -0.85 11.34 2.56
CA GLN A 257 -0.66 11.84 1.21
C GLN A 257 -1.74 11.23 0.31
N ILE A 258 -2.51 12.06 -0.37
CA ILE A 258 -3.52 11.62 -1.34
C ILE A 258 -3.10 11.97 -2.76
N CYS A 259 -3.40 11.10 -3.72
CA CYS A 259 -3.13 11.40 -5.12
C CYS A 259 -4.02 12.55 -5.63
N SER A 260 -3.42 13.51 -6.34
CA SER A 260 -4.13 14.64 -6.96
C SER A 260 -4.97 14.27 -8.20
N ARG A 261 -4.78 13.07 -8.76
CA ARG A 261 -5.49 12.62 -9.97
C ARG A 261 -6.86 12.04 -9.64
N ARG A 262 -7.90 12.62 -10.23
CA ARG A 262 -9.27 12.10 -10.12
C ARG A 262 -9.35 10.67 -10.68
N GLY A 263 -9.77 9.73 -9.84
CA GLY A 263 -9.91 8.31 -10.20
C GLY A 263 -8.74 7.42 -9.76
N CYS A 264 -7.64 8.01 -9.26
CA CYS A 264 -6.58 7.26 -8.63
C CYS A 264 -6.90 7.03 -7.14
N THR A 265 -6.85 5.77 -6.71
CA THR A 265 -7.10 5.34 -5.32
C THR A 265 -5.83 5.27 -4.48
N SER A 266 -4.68 5.74 -4.99
CA SER A 266 -3.44 5.72 -4.23
C SER A 266 -3.45 6.80 -3.14
N HIS A 267 -3.36 6.36 -1.89
CA HIS A 267 -2.99 7.19 -0.74
C HIS A 267 -1.87 6.51 0.06
N LEU A 268 -1.08 7.32 0.73
CA LEU A 268 0.02 6.85 1.58
C LEU A 268 -0.16 7.49 2.96
N LEU A 269 -0.26 6.68 4.00
CA LEU A 269 -0.14 7.15 5.38
C LEU A 269 1.29 6.96 5.86
N ASP A 270 2.02 8.06 5.99
CA ASP A 270 3.36 8.09 6.57
C ASP A 270 3.26 8.42 8.07
N VAL A 271 3.35 7.39 8.91
CA VAL A 271 3.40 7.52 10.38
C VAL A 271 4.84 7.63 10.90
N SER A 272 5.85 7.52 10.03
CA SER A 272 7.23 7.80 10.36
C SER A 272 7.38 9.32 10.45
N GLY A 273 7.57 9.86 11.65
CA GLY A 273 7.93 11.26 11.84
C GLY A 273 9.32 11.62 11.31
N LEU A 274 9.63 11.29 10.05
CA LEU A 274 10.84 11.69 9.33
C LEU A 274 10.47 12.79 8.34
N GLY A 275 10.01 13.91 8.88
CA GLY A 275 10.30 15.19 8.25
C GLY A 275 11.79 15.48 8.48
N SER A 276 12.56 15.47 7.40
CA SER A 276 13.86 16.15 7.21
C SER A 276 14.87 16.12 8.37
#